data_AF-A0A2S2B4L2-F1
#
_entry.id   AF-A0A2S2B4L2-F1
#
_cell.length_a   1.000
_cell.length_b   1.000
_cell.length_c   1.000
_cell.angle_alpha   90.00
_cell.angle_beta   90.00
_cell.angle_gamma   90.00
#
_symmetry.space_group_name_H-M   'P 1'
#
loop_
_entity.id
_entity.type
_entity.pdbx_description
1 polymer ?
#
loop_
_entity_poly.entity_id
_entity_poly.type
_entity_poly.pdbx_seq_one_letter_code
_entity_poly.pdbx_strand_id
1 'polypeptide(L)'
;SLNSPVGLRSGSAASRIRQLTSSVTNAVGPNGVDANALARSLQSSFSNLRSSGMSSSDAKIEVLLETIVSLLQLLSNTQIRGVNPATASSVANSAARSFELVLA
;
A
#
# COMPACT_ATOMS: atom_id res chain seq x y z
N SER A 1 4.43 3.98 14.93
CA SER A 1 3.48 4.90 15.61
C SER A 1 3.25 6.12 14.73
N LEU A 2 2.01 6.59 14.59
CA LEU A 2 1.65 7.79 13.81
C LEU A 2 2.43 9.07 14.21
N ASN A 3 2.95 9.11 15.44
CA ASN A 3 3.79 10.21 15.95
C ASN A 3 5.29 9.94 15.77
N SER A 4 5.67 8.85 15.09
CA SER A 4 7.05 8.57 14.74
C SER A 4 7.59 9.68 13.82
N PRO A 5 8.86 10.12 13.98
CA PRO A 5 9.49 11.11 13.11
C PRO A 5 9.44 10.76 11.62
N VAL A 6 9.24 9.47 11.32
CA VAL A 6 9.18 8.90 9.97
C VAL A 6 7.82 8.25 9.65
N GLY A 7 6.82 8.37 10.52
CA GLY A 7 5.46 7.86 10.28
C GLY A 7 4.66 8.72 9.29
N LEU A 8 3.36 8.43 9.12
CA LEU A 8 2.47 9.00 8.10
C LEU A 8 2.43 10.53 8.08
N ARG A 9 2.61 11.15 9.24
CA ARG A 9 2.62 12.62 9.41
C ARG A 9 3.96 13.26 9.06
N SER A 10 5.00 12.47 8.81
CA SER A 10 6.33 12.98 8.47
C SER A 10 6.40 13.45 7.03
N GLY A 11 7.32 14.39 6.75
CA GLY A 11 7.61 14.80 5.36
C GLY A 11 8.13 13.64 4.50
N SER A 12 8.78 12.65 5.11
CA SER A 12 9.29 11.46 4.41
C SER A 12 8.18 10.52 3.92
N ALA A 13 7.04 10.47 4.61
CA ALA A 13 5.90 9.65 4.23
C ALA A 13 5.28 10.09 2.91
N ALA A 14 5.21 11.40 2.64
CA ALA A 14 4.68 11.91 1.38
C ALA A 14 5.41 11.36 0.16
N SER A 15 6.74 11.17 0.24
CA SER A 15 7.53 10.55 -0.82
C SER A 15 7.18 9.08 -1.00
N ARG A 16 7.14 8.32 0.10
CA ARG A 16 6.80 6.89 0.06
C ARG A 16 5.39 6.66 -0.47
N ILE A 17 4.43 7.47 -0.04
CA ILE A 17 3.05 7.43 -0.51
C ILE A 17 2.96 7.71 -2.01
N ARG A 18 3.65 8.74 -2.54
CA ARG A 18 3.64 9.00 -4.00
C ARG A 18 4.19 7.82 -4.81
N GLN A 19 5.28 7.23 -4.35
CA GLN A 19 5.85 6.02 -4.97
C GLN A 19 4.88 4.84 -4.89
N LEU A 20 4.22 4.68 -3.75
CA LEU A 20 3.24 3.63 -3.52
C LEU A 20 1.98 3.83 -4.37
N THR A 21 1.44 5.04 -4.50
CA THR A 21 0.31 5.36 -5.39
C THR A 21 0.64 5.02 -6.84
N SER A 22 1.83 5.40 -7.33
CA SER A 22 2.26 5.03 -8.68
C SER A 22 2.32 3.51 -8.87
N SER A 23 2.88 2.81 -7.87
CA SER A 23 3.01 1.36 -7.93
C SER A 23 1.67 0.61 -7.81
N VAL A 24 0.77 1.09 -6.95
CA VAL A 24 -0.60 0.58 -6.82
C VAL A 24 -1.38 0.78 -8.12
N THR A 25 -1.22 1.92 -8.78
CA THR A 25 -1.85 2.17 -10.09
C THR A 25 -1.41 1.15 -11.13
N ASN A 26 -0.13 0.74 -11.10
CA ASN A 26 0.40 -0.29 -12.00
C ASN A 26 0.00 -1.72 -11.58
N ALA A 27 -0.23 -1.95 -10.30
CA ALA A 27 -0.62 -3.25 -9.77
C ALA A 27 -2.12 -3.53 -9.89
N VAL A 28 -2.96 -2.50 -9.99
CA VAL A 28 -4.41 -2.62 -10.15
C VAL A 28 -4.79 -2.46 -11.61
N GLY A 29 -5.36 -3.51 -12.21
CA GLY A 29 -5.77 -3.50 -13.61
C GLY A 29 -7.12 -4.19 -13.82
N PRO A 30 -7.54 -4.35 -15.10
CA PRO A 30 -8.81 -4.99 -15.44
C PRO A 30 -8.97 -6.42 -14.90
N ASN A 31 -7.85 -7.11 -14.66
CA ASN A 31 -7.80 -8.49 -14.15
C ASN A 31 -7.71 -8.56 -12.60
N GLY A 32 -7.89 -7.45 -11.90
CA GLY A 32 -7.76 -7.36 -10.44
C GLY A 32 -6.41 -6.80 -10.01
N VAL A 33 -5.80 -7.41 -8.99
CA VAL A 33 -4.55 -6.93 -8.38
C VAL A 33 -3.42 -7.90 -8.68
N ASP A 34 -2.34 -7.43 -9.29
CA ASP A 34 -1.08 -8.18 -9.37
C ASP A 34 -0.41 -8.17 -7.99
N ALA A 35 -0.56 -9.30 -7.29
CA ALA A 35 -0.06 -9.45 -5.95
C ALA A 35 1.47 -9.33 -5.84
N ASN A 36 2.22 -9.72 -6.87
CA ASN A 36 3.68 -9.66 -6.84
C ASN A 36 4.19 -8.23 -7.09
N ALA A 37 3.51 -7.48 -7.97
CA ALA A 37 3.81 -6.07 -8.17
C ALA A 37 3.50 -5.25 -6.91
N LEU A 38 2.34 -5.51 -6.29
CA LEU A 38 1.98 -4.84 -5.04
C LEU A 38 2.94 -5.22 -3.91
N ALA A 39 3.24 -6.52 -3.71
CA ALA A 39 4.16 -6.99 -2.68
C ALA A 39 5.56 -6.32 -2.79
N ARG A 40 6.15 -6.25 -3.99
CA ARG A 40 7.44 -5.57 -4.19
C ARG A 40 7.42 -4.11 -3.73
N SER A 41 6.31 -3.43 -3.97
CA SER A 41 6.13 -2.03 -3.58
C SER A 41 5.98 -1.87 -2.07
N LEU A 42 5.19 -2.74 -1.44
CA LEU A 42 5.04 -2.81 0.01
C LEU A 42 6.36 -3.14 0.70
N GLN A 43 7.15 -4.06 0.13
CA GLN A 43 8.45 -4.46 0.65
C GLN A 43 9.45 -3.30 0.66
N SER A 44 9.46 -2.47 -0.39
CA SER A 44 10.28 -1.25 -0.45
C SER A 44 9.90 -0.29 0.68
N SER A 45 8.61 0.00 0.88
CA SER A 45 8.19 0.90 1.97
C SER A 45 8.52 0.31 3.35
N PHE A 46 8.23 -0.98 3.56
CA PHE A 46 8.57 -1.68 4.79
C PHE A 46 10.06 -1.61 5.11
N SER A 47 10.92 -1.88 4.11
CA SER A 47 12.37 -1.81 4.27
C SER A 47 12.82 -0.39 4.66
N ASN A 48 12.29 0.64 4.00
CA ASN A 48 12.61 2.03 4.32
C ASN A 48 12.24 2.40 5.76
N LEU A 49 11.07 1.95 6.23
CA LEU A 49 10.63 2.16 7.60
C LEU A 49 11.51 1.41 8.60
N ARG A 50 11.87 0.15 8.31
CA ARG A 50 12.79 -0.62 9.17
C ARG A 50 14.17 0.03 9.26
N SER A 51 14.73 0.48 8.14
CA SER A 51 16.01 1.17 8.09
C SER A 51 16.01 2.51 8.85
N SER A 52 14.84 3.12 9.05
CA SER A 52 14.70 4.35 9.85
C SER A 52 14.65 4.12 11.37
N GLY A 53 14.80 2.86 11.82
CA GLY A 53 14.77 2.49 13.24
C GLY A 53 13.37 2.14 13.77
N MET A 54 12.35 2.16 12.92
CA MET A 54 10.99 1.75 13.31
C MET A 54 10.94 0.25 13.62
N SER A 55 10.21 -0.14 14.66
CA SER A 55 10.01 -1.57 14.99
C SER A 55 9.30 -2.32 13.85
N SER A 56 9.43 -3.64 13.81
CA SER A 56 8.77 -4.46 12.77
C SER A 56 7.25 -4.29 12.80
N SER A 57 6.64 -4.40 13.98
CA SER A 57 5.20 -4.24 14.16
C SER A 57 4.71 -2.86 13.76
N ASP A 58 5.44 -1.81 14.15
CA ASP A 58 5.09 -0.44 13.77
C ASP A 58 5.21 -0.22 12.26
N ALA A 59 6.26 -0.77 11.63
CA ALA A 59 6.45 -0.67 10.19
C ALA A 59 5.35 -1.41 9.42
N LYS A 60 4.89 -2.58 9.90
CA LYS A 60 3.75 -3.29 9.30
C LYS A 60 2.48 -2.41 9.34
N ILE A 61 2.19 -1.78 10.48
CA ILE A 61 1.05 -0.87 10.64
C ILE A 61 1.20 0.35 9.72
N GLU A 62 2.38 0.94 9.66
CA GLU A 62 2.64 2.14 8.86
C GLU A 62 2.49 1.87 7.36
N VAL A 63 2.97 0.72 6.87
CA VAL A 63 2.78 0.29 5.47
C VAL A 63 1.30 0.12 5.14
N LEU A 64 0.50 -0.43 6.04
CA LEU A 64 -0.95 -0.55 5.85
C LEU A 64 -1.61 0.83 5.73
N LEU A 65 -1.25 1.75 6.62
CA LEU A 65 -1.76 3.13 6.59
C LEU A 65 -1.34 3.88 5.33
N GLU A 66 -0.08 3.77 4.92
CA GLU A 66 0.42 4.37 3.67
C GLU A 66 -0.29 3.79 2.44
N THR A 67 -0.60 2.49 2.45
CA THR A 67 -1.35 1.84 1.37
C THR A 67 -2.77 2.38 1.27
N ILE A 68 -3.46 2.52 2.41
CA ILE A 68 -4.81 3.12 2.47
C ILE A 68 -4.77 4.56 1.95
N VAL A 69 -3.81 5.38 2.39
CA VAL A 69 -3.69 6.77 1.91
C VAL A 69 -3.39 6.81 0.41
N SER A 70 -2.56 5.90 -0.09
CA SER A 70 -2.23 5.81 -1.52
C SER A 70 -3.48 5.47 -2.37
N LEU A 71 -4.32 4.54 -1.88
CA LEU A 71 -5.58 4.19 -2.52
C LEU A 71 -6.59 5.35 -2.48
N LEU A 72 -6.69 6.07 -1.38
CA LEU A 72 -7.55 7.26 -1.28
C LEU A 72 -7.12 8.35 -2.27
N GLN A 73 -5.80 8.57 -2.43
CA GLN A 73 -5.27 9.49 -3.43
C GLN A 73 -5.57 9.03 -4.86
N LEU A 74 -5.49 7.73 -5.14
CA LEU A 74 -5.86 7.19 -6.44
C LEU A 74 -7.36 7.42 -6.71
N LEU A 75 -8.23 7.12 -5.74
CA LEU A 75 -9.68 7.32 -5.85
C LEU A 75 -10.05 8.79 -6.07
N SER A 76 -9.35 9.71 -5.41
CA SER A 76 -9.51 11.16 -5.62
C SER A 76 -9.26 11.60 -7.07
N ASN A 77 -8.51 10.82 -7.85
CA ASN A 77 -8.13 11.14 -9.23
C ASN A 77 -8.78 10.19 -10.25
N THR A 78 -9.65 9.27 -9.81
CA THR A 78 -10.25 8.23 -10.66
C THR A 78 -11.74 8.50 -10.86
N GLN A 79 -12.20 8.47 -12.11
CA GLN A 79 -13.65 8.46 -12.38
C GLN A 79 -14.23 7.08 -12.10
N ILE A 80 -15.00 6.94 -11.02
CA ILE A 80 -15.66 5.68 -10.67
C ILE A 80 -16.91 5.52 -11.54
N ARG A 81 -16.88 4.54 -12.45
CA ARG A 81 -17.98 4.23 -13.40
C ARG A 81 -18.92 3.13 -12.91
N GLY A 82 -18.56 2.47 -11.81
CA GLY A 82 -19.31 1.35 -11.22
C GLY A 82 -18.40 0.49 -10.36
N VAL A 83 -19.00 -0.34 -9.52
CA VAL A 83 -18.30 -1.34 -8.70
C VAL A 83 -18.78 -2.71 -9.15
N ASN A 84 -17.86 -3.62 -9.43
CA ASN A 84 -18.18 -5.00 -9.73
C ASN A 84 -18.07 -5.86 -8.46
N PRO A 85 -19.18 -6.19 -7.78
CA PRO A 85 -19.13 -7.00 -6.55
C PRO A 85 -18.67 -8.44 -6.82
N ALA A 86 -18.82 -8.96 -8.05
CA ALA A 86 -18.41 -10.32 -8.40
C ALA A 86 -16.88 -10.52 -8.32
N THR A 87 -16.10 -9.43 -8.43
CA THR A 87 -14.63 -9.48 -8.32
C THR A 87 -14.12 -9.13 -6.92
N ALA A 88 -14.99 -8.84 -5.95
CA ALA A 88 -14.57 -8.38 -4.64
C ALA A 88 -13.70 -9.42 -3.89
N SER A 89 -14.09 -10.69 -3.94
CA SER A 89 -13.34 -11.77 -3.29
C SER A 89 -11.97 -12.01 -3.92
N SER A 90 -11.86 -12.00 -5.24
CA SER A 90 -10.59 -12.18 -5.94
C SER A 90 -9.63 -11.01 -5.72
N VAL A 91 -10.15 -9.78 -5.70
CA VAL A 91 -9.38 -8.57 -5.35
C VAL A 91 -8.89 -8.65 -3.90
N ALA A 92 -9.77 -8.99 -2.96
CA ALA A 92 -9.41 -9.13 -1.54
C ALA A 92 -8.33 -10.20 -1.32
N ASN A 93 -8.47 -11.37 -1.94
CA ASN A 93 -7.48 -12.45 -1.84
C ASN A 93 -6.12 -12.05 -2.42
N SER A 94 -6.12 -11.32 -3.55
CA SER A 94 -4.88 -10.85 -4.18
C SER A 94 -4.17 -9.79 -3.32
N ALA A 95 -4.93 -8.88 -2.72
CA ALA A 95 -4.41 -7.91 -1.76
C ALA A 95 -3.85 -8.60 -0.51
N ALA A 96 -4.61 -9.53 0.09
CA ALA A 96 -4.18 -10.30 1.26
C ALA A 96 -2.86 -11.05 1.01
N ARG A 97 -2.77 -11.76 -0.12
CA ARG A 97 -1.53 -12.45 -0.54
C ARG A 97 -0.34 -11.49 -0.68
N SER A 98 -0.57 -10.27 -1.16
CA SER A 98 0.49 -9.26 -1.27
C SER A 98 1.06 -8.87 0.09
N PHE A 99 0.19 -8.73 1.09
CA PHE A 99 0.58 -8.44 2.46
C PHE A 99 1.24 -9.64 3.13
N GLU A 100 0.75 -10.86 2.92
CA GLU A 100 1.39 -12.09 3.45
C GLU A 100 2.83 -12.24 2.94
N LEU A 101 3.09 -11.94 1.67
CA LEU A 101 4.44 -12.04 1.09
C LEU A 101 5.47 -11.09 1.74
N VAL A 102 5.03 -10.04 2.43
CA VAL A 102 5.89 -8.95 2.91
C VAL A 102 5.83 -8.78 4.43
N LEU A 103 4.64 -8.95 5.00
CA LEU A 103 4.30 -8.64 6.39
C LEU A 103 3.95 -9.88 7.20
N ALA A 104 4.09 -11.10 6.67
CA ALA A 104 4.06 -12.31 7.50
C ALA A 104 5.17 -12.26 8.56
#